data_AF-A0A7X5VPB7-F1
#
_entry.id   AF-A0A7X5VPB7-F1
#
_cell.length_a   1.000
_cell.length_b   1.000
_cell.length_c   1.000
_cell.angle_alpha   90.00
_cell.angle_beta   90.00
_cell.angle_gamma   90.00
#
_symmetry.space_group_name_H-M   'P 1'
#
loop_
_entity.id
_entity.type
_entity.pdbx_description
1 polymer ?
#
loop_
_entity_poly.entity_id
_entity_poly.type
_entity_poly.pdbx_seq_one_letter_code
_entity_poly.pdbx_strand_id
1 'polypeptide(L)'
;HGSRDAKAGNINAALRETDADVIVVFDVDHVPEPQFLERSLGYFEDPEIGFVQVMLTFSNGRTSWFARAAGESCFDFFNPTSMGMDRLGSATLIGS
;
A
#
# COMPACT_ATOMS: atom_id res chain seq x y z
N HIS A 1 -25.40 -12.00 5.48
CA HIS A 1 -23.96 -12.13 5.74
C HIS A 1 -23.24 -10.90 5.19
N GLY A 2 -23.33 -9.77 5.90
CA GLY A 2 -22.37 -8.68 5.72
C GLY A 2 -21.29 -8.91 6.77
N SER A 3 -20.02 -8.95 6.36
CA SER A 3 -18.92 -9.16 7.29
C SER A 3 -18.86 -7.99 8.26
N ARG A 4 -18.87 -8.29 9.57
CA ARG A 4 -18.61 -7.31 10.62
C ARG A 4 -17.26 -6.62 10.29
N ASP A 5 -17.22 -5.30 10.33
CA ASP A 5 -16.01 -4.46 10.08
C ASP A 5 -15.43 -4.50 8.65
N ALA A 6 -16.17 -5.02 7.66
CA ALA A 6 -15.82 -5.00 6.23
C ALA A 6 -14.38 -5.46 5.93
N LYS A 7 -13.55 -4.62 5.29
CA LYS A 7 -12.16 -4.92 4.93
C LYS A 7 -11.31 -5.25 6.15
N ALA A 8 -11.42 -4.46 7.22
CA ALA A 8 -10.70 -4.69 8.46
C ALA A 8 -11.12 -6.01 9.12
N GLY A 9 -12.41 -6.35 9.06
CA GLY A 9 -12.93 -7.63 9.53
C GLY A 9 -12.32 -8.82 8.79
N ASN A 10 -12.22 -8.73 7.47
CA ASN A 10 -11.63 -9.78 6.63
C ASN A 10 -10.12 -9.95 6.92
N ILE A 11 -9.38 -8.84 7.06
CA ILE A 11 -7.95 -8.88 7.43
C ILE A 11 -7.77 -9.52 8.80
N ASN A 12 -8.54 -9.09 9.81
CA ASN A 12 -8.46 -9.64 11.16
C ASN A 12 -8.80 -11.13 11.21
N ALA A 13 -9.72 -11.61 10.35
CA ALA A 13 -10.01 -13.03 10.23
C ALA A 13 -8.81 -13.79 9.64
N ALA A 14 -8.23 -13.30 8.54
CA ALA A 14 -7.07 -13.92 7.90
C ALA A 14 -5.84 -13.98 8.83
N LEU A 15 -5.60 -12.92 9.62
CA LEU A 15 -4.52 -12.86 10.60
C LEU A 15 -4.58 -13.95 11.68
N ARG A 16 -5.76 -14.53 11.95
CA ARG A 16 -5.89 -15.64 12.92
C ARG A 16 -5.57 -17.01 12.32
N GLU A 17 -5.44 -17.09 11.00
CA GLU A 17 -5.26 -18.32 10.24
C GLU A 17 -3.83 -18.47 9.68
N THR A 18 -2.90 -17.58 10.06
CA THR A 18 -1.52 -17.59 9.56
C THR A 18 -0.54 -17.13 10.63
N ASP A 19 0.66 -17.74 10.62
CA ASP A 19 1.80 -17.36 11.45
C ASP A 19 2.91 -16.66 10.63
N ALA A 20 2.57 -16.11 9.46
CA ALA A 20 3.53 -15.44 8.59
C ALA A 20 4.08 -14.15 9.24
N ASP A 21 5.38 -13.89 9.07
CA ASP A 21 6.04 -12.71 9.64
C ASP A 21 5.58 -11.39 8.99
N VAL A 22 5.16 -11.45 7.72
CA VAL A 22 4.74 -10.30 6.92
C VAL A 22 3.42 -10.59 6.23
N ILE A 23 2.53 -9.61 6.25
CA ILE A 23 1.26 -9.63 5.53
C ILE A 23 1.27 -8.53 4.48
N VAL A 24 0.88 -8.88 3.26
CA VAL A 24 0.74 -7.95 2.16
C VAL A 24 -0.73 -7.82 1.79
N VAL A 25 -1.21 -6.59 1.66
CA VAL A 25 -2.62 -6.29 1.37
C VAL A 25 -2.70 -5.69 -0.02
N PHE A 26 -3.49 -6.31 -0.90
CA PHE A 26 -3.84 -5.74 -2.20
C PHE A 26 -5.36 -5.62 -2.32
N ASP A 27 -5.83 -4.49 -2.84
CA ASP A 27 -7.20 -4.39 -3.33
C ASP A 27 -7.39 -5.20 -4.61
N VAL A 28 -8.64 -5.57 -4.92
CA VAL A 28 -9.00 -6.48 -6.02
C VAL A 28 -8.58 -5.96 -7.41
N ASP A 29 -8.38 -4.65 -7.52
CA ASP A 29 -7.96 -3.95 -8.73
C ASP A 29 -6.46 -3.60 -8.74
N HIS A 30 -5.72 -3.93 -7.68
CA HIS A 30 -4.27 -3.75 -7.61
C HIS A 30 -3.54 -4.97 -8.14
N VAL A 31 -2.80 -4.75 -9.24
CA VAL A 31 -1.93 -5.75 -9.85
C VAL A 31 -0.49 -5.40 -9.52
N PRO A 32 0.17 -6.10 -8.57
CA PRO A 32 1.55 -5.81 -8.22
C PRO A 32 2.51 -6.23 -9.35
N GLU A 33 3.61 -5.50 -9.48
CA GLU A 33 4.72 -5.89 -10.33
C GLU A 33 5.36 -7.19 -9.81
N PRO A 34 5.90 -8.08 -10.68
CA PRO A 34 6.49 -9.34 -10.24
C PRO A 34 7.59 -9.20 -9.19
N GLN A 35 8.32 -8.08 -9.19
CA GLN A 35 9.41 -7.81 -8.23
C GLN A 35 8.93 -7.08 -6.96
N PHE A 36 7.61 -6.97 -6.71
CA PHE A 36 7.07 -6.20 -5.59
C PHE A 36 7.68 -6.60 -4.24
N LEU A 37 7.75 -7.90 -3.94
CA LEU A 37 8.29 -8.40 -2.67
C LEU A 37 9.81 -8.19 -2.57
N GLU A 38 10.54 -8.43 -3.66
CA GLU A 38 12.00 -8.22 -3.71
C GLU A 38 12.39 -6.77 -3.41
N ARG A 39 11.54 -5.81 -3.79
CA ARG A 39 11.78 -4.38 -3.58
C ARG A 39 11.26 -3.85 -2.25
N SER A 40 10.38 -4.56 -1.56
CA SER A 40 9.70 -4.07 -0.36
C SER A 40 10.11 -4.79 0.93
N LEU A 41 10.42 -6.09 0.88
CA LEU A 41 10.67 -6.86 2.09
C LEU A 41 11.98 -6.47 2.80
N GLY A 42 12.99 -6.00 2.07
CA GLY A 42 14.28 -5.62 2.65
C GLY A 42 14.22 -4.47 3.66
N TYR A 43 13.17 -3.64 3.63
CA TYR A 43 13.01 -2.56 4.62
C TYR A 43 12.72 -3.09 6.04
N PHE A 44 12.19 -4.30 6.17
CA PHE A 44 11.94 -4.93 7.48
C PHE A 44 13.21 -5.50 8.13
N GLU A 45 14.40 -5.36 7.51
CA GLU A 45 15.67 -5.65 8.18
C GLU A 45 15.93 -4.70 9.36
N ASP A 46 15.31 -3.51 9.35
CA ASP A 46 15.29 -2.61 10.49
C ASP A 46 14.09 -2.95 11.41
N PRO A 47 14.34 -3.40 12.67
CA PRO A 47 13.29 -3.79 13.59
C PRO A 47 12.40 -2.63 14.07
N GLU A 48 12.77 -1.37 13.81
CA GLU A 48 11.92 -0.21 14.10
C GLU A 48 10.82 -0.01 13.03
N ILE A 49 10.90 -0.70 11.89
CA ILE A 49 9.93 -0.59 10.80
C ILE A 49 8.73 -1.51 11.04
N GLY A 50 7.57 -0.90 11.33
CA GLY A 50 6.30 -1.62 11.53
C GLY A 50 5.51 -1.89 10.24
N PHE A 51 5.75 -1.14 9.17
CA PHE A 51 5.09 -1.32 7.86
C PHE A 51 5.88 -0.65 6.73
N VAL A 52 5.62 -1.09 5.49
CA VAL A 52 6.17 -0.49 4.27
C VAL A 52 5.01 -0.10 3.37
N GLN A 53 4.88 1.20 3.07
CA GLN A 53 3.88 1.70 2.12
C GLN A 53 4.54 1.92 0.76
N VAL A 54 4.05 1.24 -0.26
CA VAL A 54 4.48 1.44 -1.66
C VAL A 54 3.53 2.44 -2.33
N MET A 55 4.06 3.19 -3.30
CA MET A 55 3.26 4.10 -4.13
C MET A 55 2.14 3.35 -4.87
N LEU A 56 0.94 3.91 -4.82
CA LEU A 56 -0.19 3.49 -5.63
C LEU A 56 -0.24 4.31 -6.93
N THR A 57 -0.40 3.65 -8.07
CA THR A 57 -0.49 4.28 -9.38
C THR A 57 -1.61 3.69 -10.22
N PHE A 58 -2.08 4.44 -11.22
CA PHE A 58 -3.17 4.03 -12.10
C PHE A 58 -2.67 3.70 -13.49
N SER A 59 -2.97 2.49 -13.98
CA SER A 59 -2.61 2.06 -15.34
C SER A 59 -3.37 2.84 -16.44
N ASN A 60 -4.54 3.39 -16.10
CA ASN A 60 -5.41 4.10 -17.04
C ASN A 60 -5.11 5.61 -17.15
N GLY A 61 -3.99 6.11 -16.61
CA GLY A 61 -3.66 7.54 -16.55
C GLY A 61 -3.59 8.24 -17.92
N ARG A 62 -3.56 7.51 -19.04
CA ARG A 62 -3.58 8.08 -20.40
C ARG A 62 -4.95 8.05 -21.08
N THR A 63 -5.96 7.46 -20.45
CA THR A 63 -7.29 7.25 -21.05
C THR A 63 -8.15 8.51 -21.06
N SER A 64 -7.93 9.43 -20.11
CA SER A 64 -8.61 10.72 -20.06
C SER A 64 -7.75 11.75 -19.31
N TRP A 65 -8.03 13.02 -19.51
CA TRP A 65 -7.36 14.08 -18.76
C TRP A 65 -7.62 13.98 -17.24
N PHE A 66 -8.81 13.50 -16.85
CA PHE A 66 -9.18 13.30 -15.45
C PHE A 66 -8.38 12.16 -14.82
N ALA A 67 -8.27 11.01 -15.50
CA ALA A 67 -7.42 9.90 -15.05
C ALA A 67 -5.95 10.31 -14.96
N ARG A 68 -5.48 11.14 -15.90
CA ARG A 68 -4.11 11.69 -15.83
C ARG A 68 -3.91 12.59 -14.62
N ALA A 69 -4.84 13.51 -14.37
CA ALA A 69 -4.77 14.42 -13.22
C ALA A 69 -4.83 13.66 -11.88
N ALA A 70 -5.64 12.60 -11.80
CA ALA A 70 -5.67 11.71 -10.65
C ALA A 70 -4.32 11.01 -10.44
N GLY A 71 -3.69 10.51 -11.50
CA GLY A 71 -2.35 9.92 -11.45
C GLY A 71 -1.27 10.93 -11.01
N GLU A 72 -1.27 12.13 -11.59
CA GLU A 72 -0.36 13.23 -11.20
C GLU A 72 -0.52 13.60 -9.71
N SER A 73 -1.75 13.69 -9.23
CA SER A 73 -2.02 13.96 -7.80
C SER A 73 -1.48 12.84 -6.88
N CYS A 74 -1.60 11.58 -7.30
CA CYS A 74 -1.00 10.46 -6.57
C CYS A 74 0.53 10.54 -6.58
N PHE A 75 1.15 10.92 -7.69
CA PHE A 75 2.61 11.10 -7.74
C PHE A 75 3.09 12.22 -6.81
N ASP A 76 2.39 13.36 -6.77
CA ASP A 76 2.72 14.45 -5.85
C ASP A 76 2.57 14.06 -4.38
N PHE A 77 1.60 13.20 -4.06
CA PHE A 77 1.48 12.65 -2.71
C PHE A 77 2.61 11.65 -2.40
N PHE A 78 2.70 10.56 -3.16
CA PHE A 78 3.60 9.45 -2.83
C PHE A 78 5.09 9.78 -3.01
N ASN A 79 5.42 10.77 -3.82
CA ASN A 79 6.80 11.15 -4.05
C ASN A 79 7.25 12.21 -3.02
N PRO A 80 7.08 13.53 -3.20
CA PRO A 80 7.62 14.51 -2.24
C PRO A 80 6.94 14.45 -0.87
N THR A 81 5.63 14.17 -0.79
CA THR A 81 4.90 14.24 0.48
C THR A 81 5.16 13.03 1.36
N SER A 82 4.97 11.81 0.86
CA SER A 82 5.20 10.58 1.64
C SER A 82 6.67 10.39 2.00
N MET A 83 7.62 10.75 1.13
CA MET A 83 9.05 10.74 1.51
C MET A 83 9.35 11.73 2.66
N GLY A 84 8.69 12.90 2.67
CA GLY A 84 8.79 13.84 3.77
C GLY A 84 8.22 13.28 5.08
N MET A 85 7.08 12.59 5.01
CA MET A 85 6.45 11.94 6.16
C MET A 85 7.31 10.79 6.71
N ASP A 86 7.90 9.97 5.84
CA ASP A 86 8.83 8.90 6.22
C ASP A 86 10.00 9.45 7.03
N ARG A 87 10.66 10.51 6.51
CA ARG A 87 11.77 11.17 7.21
C ARG A 87 11.40 11.74 8.58
N LEU A 88 10.13 12.07 8.80
CA LEU A 88 9.63 12.62 10.06
C LEU A 88 8.99 11.57 10.97
N GLY A 89 8.99 10.29 10.58
CA GLY A 89 8.32 9.22 11.33
C GLY A 89 6.80 9.38 11.38
N SER A 90 6.20 10.04 10.39
CA SER A 90 4.76 10.33 10.30
C SER A 90 4.09 9.70 9.08
N ALA A 91 4.77 8.74 8.43
CA ALA A 91 4.21 7.97 7.34
C ALA A 91 2.88 7.31 7.76
N THR A 92 1.93 7.28 6.85
CA THR A 92 0.59 6.72 7.08
C THR A 92 0.33 5.58 6.11
N LEU A 93 -0.30 4.51 6.61
CA LEU A 93 -0.73 3.38 5.79
C LEU A 93 -1.97 3.74 4.97
N ILE A 94 -1.89 3.56 3.65
CA ILE A 94 -2.93 3.90 2.67
C ILE A 94 -3.67 2.64 2.21
N GLY A 95 -3.96 1.73 3.15
CA GLY A 95 -4.95 0.65 3.02
C GLY A 95 -4.66 -0.47 1.99
N SER A 96 -3.69 -0.29 1.10
CA SER A 96 -3.18 -1.26 0.13
C SER A 96 -1.71 -0.99 -0.17
#